data_AF-A0A7X7BK32-F1
#
_entry.id   AF-A0A7X7BK32-F1
#
_cell.length_a   1.000
_cell.length_b   1.000
_cell.length_c   1.000
_cell.angle_alpha   90.00
_cell.angle_beta   90.00
_cell.angle_gamma   90.00
#
_symmetry.space_group_name_H-M   'P 1'
#
loop_
_entity.id
_entity.type
_entity.pdbx_description
1 polymer ?
#
loop_
_entity_poly.entity_id
_entity_poly.type
_entity_poly.pdbx_seq_one_letter_code
_entity_poly.pdbx_strand_id
1 'polypeptide(L)'
;MIDLKTQFLLLLYAILSGIYLGASYDLVYYFILIHLRKTLKFVLDICFFVIQGCIIFTVIYKISDGIIPFYCYGIMIVSFLLYYRFANQYYEKNLFPFRKLIYYLINKLLKVLRYIFVKPFVDTYLFLKQIFSFLIKKLIGCGKYVTKKITIQKMRKKLKINQDST
;
A
#
# COMPACT_ATOMS: atom_id res chain seq x y z
N MET A 1 -49.95 -2.04 -31.42
CA MET A 1 -49.90 -1.16 -30.23
C MET A 1 -49.27 -1.97 -29.11
N ILE A 2 -48.17 -1.50 -28.52
CA ILE A 2 -47.45 -2.26 -27.48
C ILE A 2 -48.34 -2.34 -26.24
N ASP A 3 -48.59 -3.55 -25.75
CA ASP A 3 -49.40 -3.80 -24.55
C ASP A 3 -48.79 -3.13 -23.31
N LEU A 4 -49.64 -2.69 -22.36
CA LEU A 4 -49.20 -2.00 -21.15
C LEU A 4 -48.25 -2.86 -20.31
N LYS A 5 -48.49 -4.17 -20.28
CA LYS A 5 -47.62 -5.13 -19.61
C LYS A 5 -46.21 -5.13 -20.21
N THR A 6 -46.11 -5.10 -21.53
CA THR A 6 -44.83 -5.07 -22.25
C THR A 6 -44.09 -3.76 -22.02
N GLN A 7 -44.81 -2.62 -22.00
CA GLN A 7 -44.21 -1.32 -21.68
C GLN A 7 -43.63 -1.26 -20.26
N PHE A 8 -44.36 -1.79 -19.28
CA PHE A 8 -43.88 -1.87 -17.90
C PHE A 8 -42.63 -2.77 -17.78
N LEU A 9 -42.64 -3.92 -18.47
CA LEU A 9 -41.51 -4.84 -18.50
C LEU A 9 -40.28 -4.16 -19.13
N LEU A 10 -40.45 -3.51 -20.28
CA LEU A 10 -39.41 -2.73 -20.95
C LEU A 10 -38.77 -1.69 -20.03
N LEU A 11 -39.59 -0.97 -19.26
CA LEU A 11 -39.10 0.04 -18.33
C LEU A 11 -38.24 -0.59 -17.21
N LEU A 12 -38.70 -1.70 -16.64
CA LEU A 12 -37.97 -2.42 -15.61
C LEU A 12 -36.65 -2.99 -16.14
N TYR A 13 -36.66 -3.58 -17.34
CA TYR A 13 -35.45 -4.09 -18.01
C TYR A 13 -34.50 -2.96 -18.43
N ALA A 14 -35.00 -1.78 -18.81
CA ALA A 14 -34.16 -0.61 -19.09
C ALA A 14 -33.42 -0.15 -17.82
N ILE A 15 -34.09 -0.15 -16.67
CA ILE A 15 -33.45 0.17 -15.38
C ILE A 15 -32.38 -0.88 -15.04
N LEU A 16 -32.75 -2.17 -15.09
CA LEU A 16 -31.84 -3.27 -14.77
C LEU A 16 -30.63 -3.32 -15.71
N SER A 17 -30.83 -3.10 -17.01
CA SER A 17 -29.74 -3.06 -17.99
C SER A 17 -28.81 -1.87 -17.78
N GLY A 18 -29.33 -0.69 -17.41
CA GLY A 18 -28.50 0.46 -17.05
C GLY A 18 -27.63 0.19 -15.82
N ILE A 19 -28.19 -0.42 -14.77
CA ILE A 19 -27.45 -0.84 -13.57
C ILE A 19 -26.40 -1.92 -13.92
N TYR A 20 -26.80 -2.91 -14.70
CA TYR A 20 -25.92 -3.99 -15.18
C TYR A 20 -24.73 -3.45 -15.99
N LEU A 21 -24.98 -2.48 -16.88
CA LEU A 21 -23.94 -1.83 -17.67
C LEU A 21 -22.96 -1.08 -16.76
N GLY A 22 -23.47 -0.39 -15.73
CA GLY A 22 -22.65 0.26 -14.70
C GLY A 22 -21.75 -0.71 -13.95
N ALA A 23 -22.33 -1.79 -13.43
CA ALA A 23 -21.61 -2.77 -12.63
C ALA A 23 -20.56 -3.55 -13.43
N SER A 24 -20.92 -3.95 -14.66
CA SER A 24 -19.98 -4.64 -15.55
C SER A 24 -18.84 -3.73 -16.00
N TYR A 25 -19.12 -2.44 -16.24
CA TYR A 25 -18.09 -1.46 -16.58
C TYR A 25 -17.10 -1.26 -15.43
N ASP A 26 -17.58 -1.11 -14.20
CA ASP A 26 -16.72 -0.99 -13.02
C ASP A 26 -15.80 -2.20 -12.84
N LEU A 27 -16.32 -3.42 -12.99
CA LEU A 27 -15.51 -4.63 -12.92
C LEU A 27 -14.40 -4.61 -13.98
N VAL A 28 -14.75 -4.35 -15.23
CA VAL A 28 -13.77 -4.29 -16.33
C VAL A 28 -12.76 -3.16 -16.08
N TYR A 29 -13.21 -2.01 -15.57
CA TYR A 29 -12.36 -0.87 -15.27
C TYR A 29 -11.31 -1.17 -14.19
N TYR A 30 -11.75 -1.69 -13.04
CA TYR A 30 -10.87 -1.96 -11.90
C TYR A 30 -9.98 -3.18 -12.09
N PHE A 31 -10.47 -4.25 -12.72
CA PHE A 31 -9.66 -5.46 -12.92
C PHE A 31 -8.69 -5.31 -14.09
N ILE A 32 -9.17 -4.76 -15.22
CA ILE A 32 -8.44 -4.79 -16.48
C ILE A 32 -7.89 -3.40 -16.81
N LEU A 33 -8.73 -2.38 -16.98
CA LEU A 33 -8.27 -1.11 -17.57
C LEU A 33 -7.25 -0.35 -16.72
N ILE A 34 -7.24 -0.52 -15.39
CA ILE A 34 -6.27 0.17 -14.52
C ILE A 34 -4.82 -0.28 -14.76
N HIS A 35 -4.61 -1.50 -15.26
CA HIS A 35 -3.29 -2.09 -15.49
C HIS A 35 -2.78 -1.92 -16.93
N LEU A 36 -3.62 -1.42 -17.84
CA LEU A 36 -3.32 -1.34 -19.27
C LEU A 36 -2.81 0.04 -19.72
N ARG A 37 -2.08 0.05 -20.84
CA ARG A 37 -1.64 1.26 -21.53
C ARG A 37 -2.82 2.03 -22.14
N LYS A 38 -2.70 3.35 -22.25
CA LYS A 38 -3.77 4.27 -22.72
C LYS A 38 -4.42 3.86 -24.05
N THR A 39 -3.63 3.40 -25.03
CA THR A 39 -4.14 2.97 -26.34
C THR A 39 -4.99 1.71 -26.26
N LEU A 40 -4.52 0.69 -25.53
CA LEU A 40 -5.27 -0.55 -25.32
C LEU A 40 -6.54 -0.32 -24.48
N LYS A 41 -6.47 0.63 -23.53
CA LYS A 41 -7.64 1.04 -22.74
C LYS A 41 -8.78 1.51 -23.64
N PHE A 42 -8.49 2.40 -24.61
CA PHE A 42 -9.49 2.92 -25.54
C PHE A 42 -10.11 1.83 -26.43
N VAL A 43 -9.28 0.91 -26.94
CA VAL A 43 -9.76 -0.22 -27.75
C VAL A 43 -10.67 -1.14 -26.93
N LEU A 44 -10.27 -1.47 -25.71
CA LEU A 44 -11.12 -2.28 -24.82
C LEU A 44 -12.42 -1.59 -24.46
N ASP A 45 -12.40 -0.27 -24.26
CA ASP A 45 -13.57 0.53 -23.94
C ASP A 45 -14.62 0.43 -25.05
N ILE A 46 -14.20 0.66 -26.30
CA ILE A 46 -15.08 0.53 -27.47
C ILE A 46 -15.60 -0.90 -27.60
N CYS A 47 -14.72 -1.91 -27.51
CA CYS A 47 -15.14 -3.31 -27.57
C CYS A 47 -16.15 -3.65 -26.49
N PHE A 48 -15.95 -3.17 -25.26
CA PHE A 48 -16.87 -3.37 -24.16
C PHE A 48 -18.25 -2.78 -24.47
N PHE A 49 -18.32 -1.51 -24.90
CA PHE A 49 -19.59 -0.88 -25.24
C PHE A 49 -20.31 -1.57 -26.41
N VAL A 50 -19.58 -2.04 -27.42
CA VAL A 50 -20.17 -2.79 -28.54
C VAL A 50 -20.76 -4.11 -28.07
N ILE A 51 -20.00 -4.91 -27.30
CA ILE A 51 -20.47 -6.20 -26.77
C ILE A 51 -21.67 -5.99 -25.86
N GLN A 52 -21.61 -5.02 -24.94
CA GLN A 52 -22.71 -4.73 -24.02
C GLN A 52 -23.95 -4.22 -24.77
N GLY A 53 -23.76 -3.37 -25.77
CA GLY A 53 -24.83 -2.93 -26.66
C GLY A 53 -25.54 -4.11 -27.31
N CYS A 54 -24.80 -5.09 -27.85
CA CYS A 54 -25.37 -6.31 -28.42
C CYS A 54 -26.14 -7.16 -27.39
N ILE A 55 -25.60 -7.32 -26.18
CA ILE A 55 -26.25 -8.08 -25.10
C ILE A 55 -27.57 -7.43 -24.72
N ILE A 56 -27.55 -6.12 -24.45
CA ILE A 56 -28.73 -5.37 -24.04
C ILE A 56 -29.77 -5.35 -25.15
N PHE A 57 -29.34 -5.14 -26.41
CA PHE A 57 -30.22 -5.21 -27.56
C PHE A 57 -30.92 -6.57 -27.65
N THR A 58 -30.19 -7.67 -27.43
CA THR A 58 -30.77 -9.02 -27.45
C THR A 58 -31.82 -9.22 -26.36
N VAL A 59 -31.56 -8.70 -25.15
CA VAL A 59 -32.51 -8.77 -24.03
C VAL A 59 -33.79 -7.99 -24.34
N ILE A 60 -33.66 -6.77 -24.85
CA ILE A 60 -34.81 -5.91 -25.18
C ILE A 60 -35.57 -6.48 -26.39
N TYR A 61 -34.87 -7.03 -27.38
CA TYR A 61 -35.46 -7.65 -28.57
C TYR A 61 -36.41 -8.79 -28.19
N LYS A 62 -36.04 -9.63 -27.22
CA LYS A 62 -36.89 -10.74 -26.73
C LYS A 62 -38.18 -10.29 -26.03
N ILE A 63 -38.25 -9.04 -25.59
CA ILE A 63 -39.38 -8.51 -24.81
C ILE A 63 -40.36 -7.75 -25.70
N SER A 64 -39.84 -7.00 -26.66
CA SER A 64 -40.61 -6.04 -27.46
C SER A 64 -40.58 -6.33 -28.97
N ASP A 65 -40.18 -7.55 -29.35
CA ASP A 65 -40.04 -8.00 -30.74
C ASP A 65 -39.23 -7.02 -31.62
N GLY A 66 -38.22 -6.38 -31.02
CA GLY A 66 -37.33 -5.41 -31.68
C GLY A 66 -37.84 -3.96 -31.74
N ILE A 67 -39.02 -3.66 -31.21
CA ILE A 67 -39.50 -2.27 -31.11
C ILE A 67 -38.95 -1.66 -29.82
N ILE A 68 -37.88 -0.87 -29.92
CA ILE A 68 -37.26 -0.19 -28.77
C ILE A 68 -37.73 1.26 -28.72
N PRO A 69 -38.52 1.65 -27.70
CA PRO A 69 -38.90 3.04 -27.53
C PRO A 69 -37.70 3.91 -27.15
N PHE A 70 -37.66 5.15 -27.64
CA PHE A 70 -36.53 6.05 -27.39
C PHE A 70 -36.30 6.35 -25.89
N TYR A 71 -37.38 6.37 -25.10
CA TYR A 71 -37.30 6.61 -23.65
C TYR A 71 -36.50 5.54 -22.91
N CYS A 72 -36.43 4.29 -23.41
CA CYS A 72 -35.65 3.23 -22.78
C CYS A 72 -34.15 3.56 -22.74
N TYR A 73 -33.63 4.18 -23.81
CA TYR A 73 -32.23 4.64 -23.81
C TYR A 73 -31.98 5.73 -22.77
N GLY A 74 -32.91 6.68 -22.62
CA GLY A 74 -32.83 7.72 -21.59
C GLY A 74 -32.82 7.13 -20.18
N ILE A 75 -33.73 6.20 -19.90
CA ILE A 75 -33.81 5.52 -18.60
C ILE A 75 -32.52 4.73 -18.33
N MET A 76 -32.00 3.99 -19.30
CA MET A 76 -30.73 3.28 -19.16
C MET A 76 -29.58 4.20 -18.78
N ILE A 77 -29.45 5.35 -19.46
CA ILE A 77 -28.41 6.34 -19.18
C ILE A 77 -28.56 6.89 -17.75
N VAL A 78 -29.79 7.22 -17.34
CA VAL A 78 -30.08 7.70 -15.99
C VAL A 78 -29.76 6.63 -14.94
N SER A 79 -30.16 5.38 -15.16
CA SER A 79 -29.87 4.27 -14.26
C SER A 79 -28.37 3.98 -14.16
N PHE A 80 -27.62 4.08 -15.27
CA PHE A 80 -26.17 3.99 -15.28
C PHE A 80 -25.52 5.10 -14.45
N LEU A 81 -25.93 6.36 -14.64
CA LEU A 81 -25.45 7.51 -13.87
C LEU A 81 -25.77 7.38 -12.37
N LEU A 82 -26.96 6.89 -12.06
CA LEU A 82 -27.39 6.64 -10.69
C LEU A 82 -26.51 5.57 -10.05
N TYR A 83 -26.29 4.44 -10.74
CA TYR A 83 -25.36 3.40 -10.30
C TYR A 83 -23.97 3.99 -10.06
N TYR A 84 -23.40 4.72 -11.02
CA TYR A 84 -22.06 5.30 -10.91
C TYR A 84 -21.95 6.21 -9.68
N ARG A 85 -22.95 7.05 -9.41
CA ARG A 85 -22.98 7.93 -8.23
C ARG A 85 -23.00 7.14 -6.93
N PHE A 86 -23.84 6.10 -6.84
CA PHE A 86 -23.92 5.24 -5.65
C PHE A 86 -22.65 4.41 -5.45
N ALA A 87 -22.12 3.83 -6.53
CA ALA A 87 -20.90 3.04 -6.53
C ALA A 87 -19.70 3.90 -6.08
N ASN A 88 -19.54 5.11 -6.62
CA ASN A 88 -18.45 5.99 -6.23
C ASN A 88 -18.51 6.37 -4.74
N GLN A 89 -19.71 6.65 -4.22
CA GLN A 89 -19.90 6.89 -2.78
C GLN A 89 -19.58 5.64 -1.93
N TYR A 90 -19.94 4.45 -2.41
CA TYR A 90 -19.65 3.19 -1.75
C TYR A 90 -18.14 2.89 -1.75
N TYR A 91 -17.45 3.07 -2.88
CA TYR A 91 -16.02 2.88 -2.98
C TYR A 91 -15.25 3.87 -2.12
N GLU A 92 -15.59 5.15 -2.11
CA GLU A 92 -14.89 6.10 -1.24
C GLU A 92 -15.08 5.79 0.25
N LYS A 93 -16.29 5.42 0.65
CA LYS A 93 -16.58 5.07 2.05
C LYS A 93 -15.89 3.78 2.49
N ASN A 94 -15.84 2.76 1.64
CA ASN A 94 -15.36 1.43 2.03
C ASN A 94 -13.92 1.15 1.58
N LEU A 95 -13.47 1.51 0.38
CA LEU A 95 -12.09 1.25 -0.03
C LEU A 95 -11.07 2.14 0.68
N PHE A 96 -11.42 3.38 1.04
CA PHE A 96 -10.48 4.27 1.70
C PHE A 96 -9.99 3.74 3.07
N PRO A 97 -10.88 3.27 3.99
CA PRO A 97 -10.43 2.64 5.23
C PRO A 97 -9.67 1.33 4.99
N PHE A 98 -10.07 0.51 4.00
CA PHE A 98 -9.35 -0.73 3.67
C PHE A 98 -7.92 -0.45 3.18
N ARG A 99 -7.72 0.54 2.31
CA ARG A 99 -6.39 0.94 1.84
C ARG A 99 -5.51 1.42 2.99
N LYS A 100 -6.09 2.21 3.90
CA LYS A 100 -5.40 2.70 5.11
C LYS A 100 -5.02 1.55 6.04
N LEU A 101 -5.89 0.56 6.20
CA LEU A 101 -5.64 -0.65 6.99
C LEU A 101 -4.45 -1.46 6.43
N ILE A 102 -4.43 -1.71 5.11
CA ILE A 102 -3.35 -2.44 4.44
C ILE A 102 -2.02 -1.70 4.60
N TYR A 103 -2.00 -0.38 4.38
CA TYR A 103 -0.79 0.43 4.53
C TYR A 103 -0.28 0.42 5.98
N TYR A 104 -1.19 0.49 6.95
CA TYR A 104 -0.85 0.37 8.37
C TYR A 104 -0.23 -1.00 8.70
N LEU A 105 -0.83 -2.09 8.21
CA LEU A 105 -0.33 -3.46 8.40
C LEU A 105 1.08 -3.65 7.82
N ILE A 106 1.32 -3.21 6.58
CA ILE A 106 2.63 -3.32 5.94
C ILE A 106 3.69 -2.53 6.71
N ASN A 107 3.38 -1.28 7.08
CA ASN A 107 4.34 -0.47 7.85
C ASN A 107 4.61 -1.03 9.24
N LYS A 108 3.60 -1.65 9.87
CA LYS A 108 3.78 -2.33 11.16
C LYS A 108 4.68 -3.56 11.00
N LEU A 109 4.47 -4.35 9.94
CA LEU A 109 5.30 -5.50 9.60
C LEU A 109 6.76 -5.08 9.36
N LEU A 110 6.99 -4.03 8.55
CA LEU A 110 8.33 -3.50 8.30
C LEU A 110 9.02 -2.99 9.58
N LYS A 111 8.27 -2.34 10.49
CA LYS A 111 8.81 -1.93 11.80
C LYS A 111 9.22 -3.13 12.66
N VAL A 112 8.41 -4.18 12.69
CA VAL A 112 8.72 -5.41 13.43
C VAL A 112 9.94 -6.09 12.82
N LEU A 113 10.01 -6.20 11.50
CA LEU A 113 11.15 -6.77 10.79
C LEU A 113 12.44 -5.99 11.07
N ARG A 114 12.38 -4.66 10.98
CA ARG A 114 13.50 -3.78 11.33
C ARG A 114 13.91 -3.94 12.79
N TYR A 115 12.97 -4.06 13.71
CA TYR A 115 13.26 -4.27 15.13
C TYR A 115 13.93 -5.63 15.36
N ILE A 116 13.46 -6.69 14.70
CA ILE A 116 14.02 -8.04 14.81
C ILE A 116 15.42 -8.13 14.21
N PHE A 117 15.69 -7.50 13.06
CA PHE A 117 16.97 -7.66 12.38
C PHE A 117 18.00 -6.56 12.70
N VAL A 118 17.58 -5.29 12.77
CA VAL A 118 18.53 -4.18 12.95
C VAL A 118 18.92 -4.02 14.41
N LYS A 119 17.97 -4.19 15.34
CA LYS A 119 18.24 -3.97 16.77
C LYS A 119 19.30 -4.92 17.36
N PRO A 120 19.26 -6.26 17.14
CA PRO A 120 20.29 -7.13 17.70
C PRO A 120 21.69 -6.85 17.13
N PHE A 121 21.80 -6.41 15.87
CA PHE A 121 23.07 -6.02 15.27
C PHE A 121 23.65 -4.74 15.87
N VAL A 122 22.80 -3.74 16.13
CA VAL A 122 23.24 -2.49 16.78
C VAL A 122 23.63 -2.74 18.24
N ASP A 123 22.85 -3.55 18.95
CA ASP A 123 23.11 -3.88 20.36
C ASP A 123 24.42 -4.68 20.52
N THR A 124 24.69 -5.65 19.63
CA THR A 124 25.95 -6.41 19.63
C THR A 124 27.16 -5.53 19.32
N TYR A 125 27.05 -4.61 18.36
CA TYR A 125 28.11 -3.65 18.05
C TYR A 125 28.40 -2.70 19.23
N LEU A 126 27.36 -2.19 19.88
CA LEU A 126 27.50 -1.33 21.06
C LEU A 126 28.16 -2.08 22.23
N PHE A 127 27.77 -3.33 22.47
CA PHE A 127 28.40 -4.19 23.48
C PHE A 127 29.90 -4.38 23.23
N LEU A 128 30.29 -4.70 22.00
CA LEU A 128 31.70 -4.87 21.61
C LEU A 128 32.50 -3.58 21.82
N LYS A 129 31.95 -2.43 21.41
CA LYS A 129 32.58 -1.12 21.62
C LYS A 129 32.77 -0.83 23.11
N GLN A 130 31.79 -1.18 23.94
CA GLN A 130 31.85 -0.97 25.38
C GLN A 130 32.96 -1.82 26.02
N ILE A 131 33.08 -3.10 25.63
CA ILE A 131 34.16 -4.00 26.05
C ILE A 131 35.53 -3.45 25.66
N PHE A 132 35.70 -3.02 24.40
CA PHE A 132 36.95 -2.43 23.94
C PHE A 132 37.34 -1.17 24.72
N SER A 133 36.38 -0.27 24.96
CA SER A 133 36.62 0.95 25.74
C SER A 133 37.06 0.64 27.18
N PHE A 134 36.54 -0.44 27.77
CA PHE A 134 36.90 -0.89 29.10
C PHE A 134 38.33 -1.46 29.14
N LEU A 135 38.71 -2.28 28.15
CA LEU A 135 40.06 -2.81 28.02
C LEU A 135 41.11 -1.71 27.83
N ILE A 136 40.86 -0.74 26.95
CA ILE A 136 41.77 0.39 26.71
C ILE A 136 41.95 1.21 27.99
N LYS A 137 40.86 1.53 28.70
CA LYS A 137 40.94 2.25 29.98
C LYS A 137 41.76 1.48 31.03
N LYS A 138 41.59 0.16 31.10
CA LYS A 138 42.35 -0.70 32.02
C LYS A 138 43.85 -0.71 31.68
N LEU A 139 44.20 -0.81 30.39
CA LEU A 139 45.59 -0.74 29.90
C LEU A 139 46.25 0.60 30.20
N ILE A 140 45.56 1.71 29.94
CA ILE A 140 46.06 3.06 30.25
C ILE A 140 46.26 3.22 31.76
N GLY A 141 45.34 2.70 32.58
CA GLY A 141 45.48 2.67 34.04
C GLY A 141 46.72 1.91 34.51
N CYS A 142 46.96 0.71 33.97
CA CYS A 142 48.15 -0.08 34.26
C CYS A 142 49.45 0.62 33.80
N GLY A 143 49.46 1.22 32.61
CA GLY A 143 50.63 1.97 32.11
C GLY A 143 50.99 3.17 33.00
N LYS A 144 49.98 3.91 33.49
CA LYS A 144 50.17 5.01 34.46
C LYS A 144 50.69 4.50 35.81
N TYR A 145 50.25 3.33 36.25
CA TYR A 145 50.74 2.74 37.51
C TYR A 145 52.21 2.30 37.42
N VAL A 146 52.60 1.65 36.31
CA VAL A 146 53.98 1.20 36.06
C VAL A 146 54.94 2.38 35.93
N THR A 147 54.57 3.40 35.14
CA THR A 147 55.39 4.63 34.99
C THR A 147 55.57 5.35 36.32
N LYS A 148 54.51 5.50 37.13
CA LYS A 148 54.60 6.08 38.48
C LYS A 148 55.56 5.29 39.38
N LYS A 149 55.52 3.95 39.34
CA LYS A 149 56.40 3.08 40.12
C LYS A 149 57.86 3.20 39.69
N ILE A 150 58.14 3.26 38.38
CA ILE A 150 59.50 3.46 37.84
C ILE A 150 60.07 4.83 38.24
N THR A 151 59.27 5.89 38.16
CA THR A 151 59.71 7.24 38.56
C THR A 151 60.06 7.30 40.04
N ILE A 152 59.24 6.69 40.92
CA ILE A 152 59.51 6.59 42.36
C ILE A 152 60.81 5.83 42.63
N GLN A 153 61.07 4.72 41.92
CA GLN A 153 62.32 3.98 42.06
C GLN A 153 63.55 4.77 41.60
N LYS A 154 63.44 5.52 40.49
CA LYS A 154 64.52 6.42 40.01
C LYS A 154 64.82 7.54 41.01
N MET A 155 63.81 8.14 41.63
CA MET A 155 64.00 9.15 42.68
C MET A 155 64.70 8.56 43.91
N ARG A 156 64.31 7.37 44.36
CA ARG A 156 64.95 6.68 45.50
C ARG A 156 66.42 6.33 45.23
N LYS A 157 66.78 5.94 44.00
CA LYS A 157 68.19 5.70 43.63
C LYS A 157 69.03 6.98 43.64
N LYS A 158 68.50 8.10 43.12
CA LYS A 158 69.19 9.41 43.16
C LYS A 158 69.45 9.90 44.59
N LEU A 159 68.50 9.69 45.51
CA LEU A 159 68.66 10.10 46.92
C LEU A 159 69.74 9.31 47.65
N LYS A 160 69.90 8.00 47.36
CA LYS A 160 70.97 7.18 47.95
C LYS A 160 72.37 7.59 47.45
N ILE A 161 72.52 7.84 46.15
CA ILE A 161 73.82 8.25 45.58
C ILE A 161 74.32 9.57 46.16
N ASN A 162 73.41 10.51 46.48
CA ASN A 162 73.77 11.78 47.12
C ASN A 162 74.10 11.67 48.62
N GLN A 163 73.70 10.59 49.30
CA GLN A 163 74.05 10.35 50.70
C GLN A 163 75.41 9.64 50.86
N ASP A 164 75.86 8.89 49.86
CA ASP A 164 77.17 8.22 49.88
C ASP A 164 78.33 9.13 49.41
N SER A 165 78.03 10.35 48.92
CA SER A 165 79.00 11.34 48.41
C SER A 165 79.25 12.53 49.36
N THR A 166 78.73 12.47 50.59
CA THR A 166 78.93 13.43 51.68
C THR A 166 79.53 12.72 52.88
#